data_AF-A0A831SLB9-F1
#
_entry.id   AF-A0A831SLB9-F1
#
_cell.length_a   1.000
_cell.length_b   1.000
_cell.length_c   1.000
_cell.angle_alpha   90.00
_cell.angle_beta   90.00
_cell.angle_gamma   90.00
#
_symmetry.space_group_name_H-M   'P 1'
#
loop_
_entity.id
_entity.type
_entity.pdbx_description
1 polymer ?
#
loop_
_entity_poly.entity_id
_entity_poly.type
_entity_poly.pdbx_seq_one_letter_code
_entity_poly.pdbx_strand_id
1 'polypeptide(L)'
;MMFELHLSIIDIIDILILAFILYQIFMMIRGTQTLQILVGISIILVLVVFAHIFNLSSIIWIARGVGRVGMIALLIIFAPEIRQIFARMGGSRVFGLLVGPKREVINETVNAVERFRKFGIGSLIVFEKNIGLGELIDRGVKIDSKVKAELLEA
;
A
#
# COMPACT_ATOMS: atom_id res chain seq x y z
N MET A 1 -50.30 -5.71 4.99
CA MET A 1 -50.04 -6.90 4.15
C MET A 1 -49.18 -7.83 4.99
N MET A 2 -49.69 -9.03 5.30
CA MET A 2 -49.16 -9.95 6.32
C MET A 2 -47.77 -10.48 5.91
N PHE A 3 -46.75 -10.26 6.76
CA PHE A 3 -45.48 -10.98 6.70
C PHE A 3 -45.74 -12.39 7.26
N GLU A 4 -46.13 -13.31 6.39
CA GLU A 4 -46.03 -14.75 6.66
C GLU A 4 -44.54 -15.09 6.68
N LEU A 5 -43.92 -15.10 7.86
CA LEU A 5 -42.57 -15.63 8.06
C LEU A 5 -42.60 -17.15 7.90
N HIS A 6 -42.56 -17.61 6.65
CA HIS A 6 -42.09 -18.96 6.36
C HIS A 6 -40.57 -18.97 6.54
N LEU A 7 -40.12 -19.12 7.80
CA LEU A 7 -38.72 -19.36 8.11
C LEU A 7 -38.37 -20.77 7.64
N SER A 8 -37.75 -20.87 6.48
CA SER A 8 -37.16 -22.11 6.02
C SER A 8 -35.88 -22.38 6.80
N ILE A 9 -35.51 -23.66 6.96
CA ILE A 9 -34.23 -24.06 7.57
C ILE A 9 -33.04 -23.39 6.83
N ILE A 10 -33.21 -23.14 5.53
CA ILE A 10 -32.23 -22.45 4.69
C ILE A 10 -32.01 -21.01 5.14
N ASP A 11 -33.05 -20.30 5.59
CA ASP A 11 -32.95 -18.90 6.04
C ASP A 11 -32.20 -18.79 7.39
N ILE A 12 -32.43 -19.76 8.28
CA ILE A 12 -31.71 -19.87 9.55
C ILE A 12 -30.21 -20.11 9.29
N ILE A 13 -29.91 -21.00 8.34
CA ILE A 13 -28.53 -21.28 7.91
C ILE A 13 -27.91 -20.02 7.28
N ASP A 14 -28.64 -19.27 6.46
CA ASP A 14 -28.17 -18.03 5.83
C ASP A 14 -27.77 -16.98 6.88
N ILE A 15 -28.59 -16.78 7.91
CA ILE A 15 -28.32 -15.83 8.99
C ILE A 15 -27.11 -16.26 9.83
N LEU A 16 -27.00 -17.54 10.18
CA LEU A 16 -25.88 -18.05 10.97
C LEU A 16 -24.54 -17.93 10.22
N ILE A 17 -24.54 -18.26 8.92
CA ILE A 17 -23.36 -18.10 8.07
C ILE A 17 -22.99 -16.61 8.01
N LEU A 18 -23.95 -15.72 7.73
CA LEU A 18 -23.70 -14.27 7.69
C LEU A 18 -23.12 -13.74 9.01
N ALA A 19 -23.65 -14.15 10.15
CA ALA A 19 -23.15 -13.74 11.47
C ALA A 19 -21.71 -14.20 11.71
N PHE A 20 -21.38 -15.45 11.36
CA PHE A 20 -20.01 -15.97 11.47
C PHE A 20 -19.03 -15.17 10.63
N ILE A 21 -19.44 -14.73 9.44
CA ILE A 21 -18.61 -13.95 8.53
C ILE A 21 -18.32 -12.57 9.08
N LEU A 22 -19.35 -11.88 9.56
CA LEU A 22 -19.19 -10.59 10.20
C LEU A 22 -18.22 -10.69 11.38
N TYR A 23 -18.33 -11.75 12.18
CA TYR A 23 -17.38 -12.02 13.26
C TYR A 23 -15.94 -12.18 12.76
N GLN A 24 -15.70 -12.92 11.68
CA GLN A 24 -14.37 -13.06 11.09
C GLN A 24 -13.84 -11.71 10.56
N ILE A 25 -14.67 -10.90 9.91
CA ILE A 25 -14.31 -9.55 9.46
C ILE A 25 -13.89 -8.67 10.66
N PHE A 26 -14.61 -8.73 11.78
CA PHE A 26 -14.25 -8.00 13.00
C PHE A 26 -12.91 -8.46 13.58
N MET A 27 -12.67 -9.77 13.63
CA MET A 27 -11.39 -10.32 14.09
C MET A 27 -10.21 -9.87 13.24
N MET A 28 -10.42 -9.75 11.93
CA MET A 28 -9.37 -9.35 10.99
C MET A 28 -8.79 -7.96 11.27
N ILE A 29 -9.58 -7.03 11.86
CA ILE A 29 -9.17 -5.64 12.15
C ILE A 29 -7.90 -5.54 13.01
N ARG A 30 -7.47 -6.62 13.69
CA ARG A 30 -6.30 -6.63 14.57
C ARG A 30 -4.95 -7.00 13.91
N GLY A 31 -4.91 -7.21 12.59
CA GLY A 31 -3.74 -7.76 11.88
C GLY A 31 -2.82 -6.75 11.19
N THR A 32 -1.87 -7.25 10.39
CA THR A 32 -1.02 -6.44 9.51
C THR A 32 -1.79 -5.98 8.28
N GLN A 33 -1.69 -4.70 7.94
CA GLN A 33 -2.56 -4.04 6.94
C GLN A 33 -2.61 -4.77 5.59
N THR A 34 -1.48 -5.20 5.03
CA THR A 34 -1.42 -5.86 3.71
C THR A 34 -1.97 -7.29 3.74
N LEU A 35 -1.56 -8.10 4.72
CA LEU A 35 -1.96 -9.50 4.81
C LEU A 35 -3.47 -9.61 5.10
N GLN A 36 -3.99 -8.68 5.89
CA GLN A 36 -5.39 -8.58 6.22
C GLN A 36 -6.27 -8.25 5.00
N ILE A 37 -5.86 -7.31 4.14
CA ILE A 37 -6.61 -7.00 2.91
C ILE A 37 -6.68 -8.25 2.02
N LEU A 38 -5.57 -8.97 1.85
CA LEU A 38 -5.52 -10.17 1.02
C LEU A 38 -6.44 -11.27 1.56
N VAL A 39 -6.34 -11.59 2.85
CA VAL A 39 -7.20 -12.59 3.50
C VAL A 39 -8.69 -12.18 3.42
N GLY A 40 -8.98 -10.88 3.53
CA GLY A 40 -10.35 -10.36 3.49
C GLY A 40 -10.99 -10.52 2.12
N ILE A 41 -10.23 -10.18 1.07
CA ILE A 41 -10.65 -10.39 -0.32
C ILE A 41 -10.86 -11.88 -0.60
N SER A 42 -9.95 -12.75 -0.15
CA SER A 42 -10.06 -14.20 -0.34
C SER A 42 -11.29 -14.79 0.35
N ILE A 43 -11.56 -14.40 1.60
CA ILE A 43 -12.75 -14.85 2.34
C ILE A 43 -14.01 -14.42 1.62
N ILE A 44 -14.12 -13.13 1.23
CA ILE A 44 -15.29 -12.61 0.51
C ILE A 44 -15.51 -13.37 -0.80
N LEU A 45 -14.46 -13.65 -1.58
CA LEU A 45 -14.55 -14.41 -2.83
C LEU A 45 -15.10 -15.82 -2.62
N VAL A 46 -14.51 -16.57 -1.69
CA VAL A 46 -14.99 -17.93 -1.34
C VAL A 46 -16.46 -17.87 -0.94
N LEU A 47 -16.83 -16.83 -0.19
CA LEU A 47 -18.18 -16.67 0.29
C LEU A 47 -19.21 -16.43 -0.79
N VAL A 48 -18.89 -15.58 -1.76
CA VAL A 48 -19.78 -15.29 -2.88
C VAL A 48 -20.00 -16.54 -3.71
N VAL A 49 -18.96 -17.35 -3.89
CA VAL A 49 -19.05 -18.65 -4.58
C VAL A 49 -19.96 -19.61 -3.80
N PHE A 50 -19.75 -19.77 -2.50
CA PHE A 50 -20.63 -20.57 -1.64
C PHE A 50 -22.07 -20.07 -1.67
N ALA A 51 -22.29 -18.75 -1.59
CA ALA A 51 -23.61 -18.16 -1.61
C ALA A 51 -24.38 -18.46 -2.89
N HIS A 52 -23.69 -18.45 -4.05
CA HIS A 52 -24.29 -18.83 -5.32
C HIS A 52 -24.65 -20.32 -5.38
N ILE A 53 -23.80 -21.21 -4.82
CA ILE A 53 -24.07 -22.66 -4.79
C ILE A 53 -25.30 -22.98 -3.93
N PHE A 54 -25.41 -22.35 -2.76
CA PHE A 54 -26.49 -22.61 -1.80
C PHE A 54 -27.71 -21.68 -1.97
N ASN A 55 -27.71 -20.83 -3.00
CA ASN A 55 -28.79 -19.87 -3.28
C ASN A 55 -29.11 -18.92 -2.10
N LEU A 56 -28.07 -18.54 -1.35
CA LEU A 56 -28.14 -17.70 -0.16
C LEU A 56 -28.41 -16.24 -0.56
N SER A 57 -29.69 -15.90 -0.65
CA SER A 57 -30.18 -14.65 -1.25
C SER A 57 -29.72 -13.40 -0.51
N SER A 58 -29.61 -13.46 0.82
CA SER A 58 -29.17 -12.33 1.65
C SER A 58 -27.71 -12.00 1.37
N ILE A 59 -26.85 -13.01 1.36
CA ILE A 59 -25.42 -12.87 1.09
C ILE A 59 -25.19 -12.40 -0.35
N ILE A 60 -25.90 -12.96 -1.33
CA ILE A 60 -25.82 -12.52 -2.74
C ILE A 60 -26.24 -11.05 -2.86
N TRP A 61 -27.28 -10.62 -2.15
CA TRP A 61 -27.75 -9.24 -2.17
C TRP A 61 -26.69 -8.27 -1.60
N ILE A 62 -26.09 -8.61 -0.46
CA ILE A 62 -25.00 -7.83 0.14
C ILE A 62 -23.80 -7.79 -0.81
N ALA A 63 -23.38 -8.94 -1.36
CA ALA A 63 -22.25 -9.04 -2.26
C ALA A 63 -22.41 -8.17 -3.52
N ARG A 64 -23.61 -8.09 -4.09
CA ARG A 64 -23.90 -7.20 -5.23
C ARG A 64 -23.85 -5.72 -4.85
N GLY A 65 -24.29 -5.36 -3.64
CA GLY A 65 -24.17 -4.01 -3.10
C GLY A 65 -22.70 -3.62 -2.93
N VAL A 66 -21.95 -4.46 -2.22
CA VAL A 66 -20.51 -4.28 -1.98
C VAL A 66 -19.72 -4.29 -3.27
N GLY A 67 -20.00 -5.16 -4.23
CA GLY A 67 -19.27 -5.23 -5.51
C GLY A 67 -19.36 -3.93 -6.33
N ARG A 68 -20.52 -3.26 -6.34
CA ARG A 68 -20.72 -1.99 -7.06
C ARG A 68 -19.82 -0.87 -6.57
N VAL A 69 -19.70 -0.70 -5.25
CA VAL A 69 -18.85 0.33 -4.63
C VAL A 69 -17.41 -0.17 -4.45
N GLY A 70 -17.26 -1.47 -4.23
CA GLY A 70 -16.02 -2.15 -3.92
C GLY A 70 -15.01 -2.11 -5.05
N MET A 71 -15.43 -2.17 -6.32
CA MET A 71 -14.51 -1.99 -7.45
C MET A 71 -13.84 -0.60 -7.42
N ILE A 72 -14.62 0.45 -7.18
CA ILE A 72 -14.11 1.83 -7.11
C ILE A 72 -13.21 2.00 -5.88
N ALA A 73 -13.66 1.51 -4.72
CA ALA A 73 -12.88 1.56 -3.48
C ALA A 73 -11.54 0.80 -3.63
N LEU A 74 -11.56 -0.38 -4.24
CA LEU A 74 -10.37 -1.18 -4.52
C LEU A 74 -9.41 -0.41 -5.42
N LEU A 75 -9.90 0.22 -6.49
CA LEU A 75 -9.08 1.03 -7.39
C LEU A 75 -8.44 2.22 -6.65
N ILE A 76 -9.19 2.93 -5.82
CA ILE A 76 -8.68 4.09 -5.05
C ILE A 76 -7.65 3.64 -4.01
N ILE A 77 -7.93 2.57 -3.26
CA ILE A 77 -7.05 2.04 -2.22
C ILE A 77 -5.75 1.53 -2.82
N PHE A 78 -5.79 0.81 -3.95
CA PHE A 78 -4.60 0.26 -4.62
C PHE A 78 -3.93 1.23 -5.61
N ALA A 79 -4.49 2.42 -5.84
CA ALA A 79 -3.90 3.41 -6.73
C ALA A 79 -2.43 3.76 -6.37
N PRO A 80 -2.06 3.95 -5.09
CA PRO A 80 -0.68 4.24 -4.70
C PRO A 80 0.32 3.13 -5.07
N GLU A 81 -0.07 1.87 -4.91
CA GLU A 81 0.75 0.69 -5.20
C GLU A 81 0.98 0.55 -6.71
N ILE A 82 -0.09 0.69 -7.49
CA ILE A 82 -0.01 0.71 -8.96
C ILE A 82 0.93 1.85 -9.38
N ARG A 83 0.73 3.08 -8.89
CA ARG A 83 1.60 4.22 -9.16
C ARG A 83 3.08 3.89 -8.88
N GLN A 84 3.36 3.21 -7.77
CA GLN A 84 4.73 2.83 -7.42
C GLN A 84 5.32 1.77 -8.35
N ILE A 85 4.55 0.77 -8.77
CA ILE A 85 4.99 -0.26 -9.71
C ILE A 85 5.31 0.38 -11.08
N PHE A 86 4.41 1.22 -11.58
CA PHE A 86 4.61 1.94 -12.84
C PHE A 86 5.79 2.90 -12.76
N ALA A 87 5.99 3.59 -11.64
CA ALA A 87 7.18 4.41 -11.42
C ALA A 87 8.47 3.58 -11.51
N ARG A 88 8.49 2.35 -10.99
CA ARG A 88 9.63 1.44 -11.11
C ARG A 88 9.83 0.90 -12.53
N MET A 89 8.76 0.75 -13.32
CA MET A 89 8.81 0.27 -14.70
C MET A 89 9.18 1.39 -15.70
N GLY A 90 8.75 2.63 -15.45
CA GLY A 90 8.96 3.79 -16.32
C GLY A 90 10.09 4.74 -15.93
N GLY A 91 10.61 4.66 -14.70
CA GLY A 91 11.48 5.68 -14.12
C GLY A 91 12.94 5.26 -13.93
N SER A 92 13.84 6.06 -14.53
CA SER A 92 15.26 6.29 -14.19
C SER A 92 16.37 5.47 -14.86
N ARG A 93 16.14 4.22 -15.31
CA ARG A 93 17.24 3.48 -15.98
C ARG A 93 17.70 4.16 -17.28
N VAL A 94 16.82 4.87 -17.98
CA VAL A 94 17.12 5.52 -19.27
C VAL A 94 17.81 6.89 -19.09
N PHE A 95 17.49 7.65 -18.04
CA PHE A 95 18.05 9.00 -17.83
C PHE A 95 19.41 8.98 -17.12
N GLY A 96 19.64 8.01 -16.21
CA GLY A 96 20.93 7.82 -15.53
C GLY A 96 22.07 7.31 -16.43
N LEU A 97 21.75 6.79 -17.62
CA LEU A 97 22.75 6.36 -18.61
C LEU A 97 23.36 7.53 -19.40
N LEU A 98 22.63 8.65 -19.51
CA LEU A 98 23.11 9.86 -20.22
C LEU A 98 23.95 10.78 -19.33
N VAL A 99 23.73 10.72 -18.01
CA VAL A 99 24.47 11.50 -17.02
C VAL A 99 25.26 10.53 -16.16
N GLY A 100 26.47 10.17 -16.61
CA GLY A 100 27.39 9.37 -15.81
C GLY A 100 27.61 9.98 -14.42
N PRO A 101 27.99 9.18 -13.41
CA PRO A 101 28.20 9.69 -12.05
C PRO A 101 29.17 10.86 -12.10
N LYS A 102 28.71 12.05 -11.70
CA LYS A 102 29.57 13.21 -11.55
C LYS A 102 30.60 12.86 -10.47
N ARG A 103 31.81 12.46 -10.88
CA ARG A 103 32.92 12.10 -9.98
C ARG A 103 33.13 13.13 -8.87
N GLU A 104 32.85 14.41 -9.16
CA GLU A 104 32.87 15.50 -8.19
C GLU A 104 31.96 15.23 -6.98
N VAL A 105 30.71 14.81 -7.17
CA VAL A 105 29.77 14.56 -6.06
C VAL A 105 30.24 13.40 -5.18
N ILE A 106 30.82 12.37 -5.79
CA ILE A 106 31.39 11.23 -5.04
C ILE A 106 32.57 11.70 -4.18
N ASN A 107 33.51 12.44 -4.78
CA ASN A 107 34.68 12.93 -4.06
C ASN A 107 34.31 13.87 -2.90
N GLU A 108 33.38 14.80 -3.13
CA GLU A 108 32.89 15.72 -2.09
C GLU A 108 32.19 14.96 -0.95
N THR A 109 31.39 13.93 -1.26
CA THR A 109 30.76 13.09 -0.24
C THR A 109 31.79 12.32 0.58
N VAL A 110 32.78 11.71 -0.07
CA VAL A 110 33.85 10.95 0.61
C VAL A 110 34.63 11.87 1.55
N ASN A 111 35.01 13.06 1.08
CA ASN A 111 35.70 14.06 1.89
C ASN A 111 34.89 14.47 3.13
N ALA A 112 33.57 14.67 2.98
CA ALA A 112 32.70 15.01 4.11
C ALA A 112 32.61 13.85 5.13
N VAL A 113 32.49 12.60 4.65
CA VAL A 113 32.42 11.42 5.52
C VAL A 113 33.73 11.19 6.29
N GLU A 114 34.88 11.42 5.66
CA GLU A 114 36.18 11.37 6.35
C GLU A 114 36.26 12.39 7.50
N ARG A 115 35.69 13.58 7.30
CA ARG A 115 35.65 14.62 8.34
C ARG A 115 34.63 14.30 9.42
N PHE A 116 33.44 13.80 9.09
CA PHE A 116 32.49 13.28 10.07
C PHE A 116 33.12 12.22 10.98
N ARG A 117 33.89 11.29 10.40
CA ARG A 117 34.64 10.29 11.16
C ARG A 117 35.65 10.94 12.11
N LYS A 118 36.40 11.94 11.65
CA LYS A 118 37.42 12.63 12.46
C LYS A 118 36.82 13.34 13.68
N PHE A 119 35.60 13.88 13.54
CA PHE A 119 34.91 14.61 14.61
C PHE A 119 33.89 13.75 15.38
N GLY A 120 33.68 12.49 15.01
CA GLY A 120 32.70 11.61 15.65
C GLY A 120 31.24 12.00 15.39
N ILE A 121 30.96 12.62 14.24
CA ILE A 121 29.62 13.09 13.88
C ILE A 121 28.85 11.96 13.16
N GLY A 122 27.66 11.63 13.66
CA GLY A 122 26.73 10.74 12.97
C GLY A 122 26.01 11.46 11.82
N SER A 123 25.98 10.86 10.63
CA SER A 123 25.31 11.44 9.46
C SER A 123 24.57 10.36 8.66
N LEU A 124 23.45 10.74 8.04
CA LEU A 124 22.68 9.91 7.11
C LEU A 124 22.60 10.63 5.76
N ILE A 125 23.30 10.10 4.77
CA ILE A 125 23.32 10.63 3.40
C ILE A 125 22.54 9.67 2.51
N VAL A 126 21.51 10.18 1.82
CA VAL A 126 20.65 9.39 0.93
C VAL A 126 20.79 9.90 -0.50
N PHE A 127 21.10 8.99 -1.42
CA PHE A 127 21.18 9.29 -2.86
C PHE A 127 19.90 8.83 -3.55
N GLU A 128 19.14 9.79 -4.11
CA GLU A 128 18.01 9.48 -4.98
C GLU A 128 18.52 8.72 -6.21
N LYS A 129 17.87 7.60 -6.54
CA LYS A 129 18.20 6.79 -7.72
C LYS A 129 17.00 6.74 -8.67
N ASN A 130 16.25 5.64 -8.62
CA ASN A 130 15.15 5.42 -9.55
C ASN A 130 13.79 5.77 -8.98
N ILE A 131 13.69 5.68 -7.65
CA ILE A 131 12.48 6.01 -6.92
C ILE A 131 12.72 7.42 -6.37
N GLY A 132 11.87 8.35 -6.78
CA GLY A 132 11.95 9.72 -6.30
C GLY A 132 11.74 9.79 -4.79
N LEU A 133 12.51 10.63 -4.10
CA LEU A 133 12.45 10.78 -2.65
C LEU A 133 11.55 11.95 -2.22
N GLY A 134 10.71 12.48 -3.13
CA GLY A 134 9.92 13.70 -2.92
C GLY A 134 9.14 13.71 -1.59
N GLU A 135 8.40 12.64 -1.27
CA GLU A 135 7.62 12.56 -0.02
C GLU A 135 8.49 12.58 1.26
N LEU A 136 9.76 12.18 1.18
CA LEU A 136 10.72 12.31 2.27
C LEU A 136 11.33 13.71 2.31
N ILE A 137 11.67 14.27 1.15
CA ILE A 137 12.31 15.59 1.03
C ILE A 137 11.36 16.70 1.48
N ASP A 138 10.06 16.59 1.21
CA ASP A 138 9.03 17.58 1.58
C ASP A 138 8.90 17.78 3.09
N ARG A 139 9.38 16.83 3.91
CA ARG A 139 9.39 16.95 5.38
C ARG A 139 10.63 17.66 5.92
N GLY A 140 11.62 17.88 5.08
CA GLY A 140 12.91 18.50 5.44
C GLY A 140 12.98 19.97 5.07
N VAL A 141 14.16 20.56 5.32
CA VAL A 141 14.49 21.91 4.85
C VAL A 141 15.14 21.80 3.49
N LYS A 142 14.55 22.43 2.47
CA LYS A 142 15.09 22.43 1.11
C LYS A 142 16.27 23.41 1.01
N ILE A 143 17.45 22.88 0.69
CA ILE A 143 18.69 23.68 0.56
C ILE A 143 19.01 23.99 -0.92
N ASP A 144 18.63 23.10 -1.84
CA ASP A 144 18.81 23.24 -3.31
C ASP A 144 20.21 23.74 -3.73
N SER A 145 21.25 23.06 -3.25
CA SER A 145 22.65 23.45 -3.44
C SER A 145 23.46 22.42 -4.22
N LYS A 146 24.63 22.86 -4.73
CA LYS A 146 25.66 21.92 -5.19
C LYS A 146 26.26 21.18 -3.99
N VAL A 147 26.51 19.89 -4.16
CA VAL A 147 27.19 19.08 -3.13
C VAL A 147 28.62 19.55 -2.99
N LYS A 148 28.93 20.12 -1.83
CA LYS A 148 30.27 20.52 -1.40
C LYS A 148 30.49 20.00 0.02
N ALA A 149 31.68 19.49 0.28
CA ALA A 149 31.97 18.84 1.54
C ALA A 149 31.85 19.82 2.73
N GLU A 150 32.16 21.11 2.51
CA GLU A 150 31.97 22.17 3.50
C GLU A 150 30.50 22.40 3.87
N LEU A 151 29.58 22.20 2.91
CA LEU A 151 28.15 22.38 3.15
C LEU A 151 27.53 21.19 3.88
N LEU A 152 28.05 19.98 3.65
CA LEU A 152 27.58 18.78 4.33
C LEU A 152 27.93 18.79 5.82
N GLU A 153 28.96 19.54 6.22
CA GLU A 153 29.42 19.71 7.60
C GLU A 153 28.80 20.88 8.36
N ALA A 154 28.07 21.76 7.66
CA ALA A 154 27.52 22.99 8.22
C ALA A 154 26.42 22.74 9.26
#